data_AF-A0A536JXT1-F1
#
_entry.id   AF-A0A536JXT1-F1
#
_cell.length_a   1.000
_cell.length_b   1.000
_cell.length_c   1.000
_cell.angle_alpha   90.00
_cell.angle_beta   90.00
_cell.angle_gamma   90.00
#
_symmetry.space_group_name_H-M   'P 1'
#
loop_
_entity.id
_entity.type
_entity.pdbx_description
1 polymer ?
#
loop_
_entity_poly.entity_id
_entity_poly.type
_entity_poly.pdbx_seq_one_letter_code
_entity_poly.pdbx_strand_id
1 'polypeptide(L)' 'MRSPRLDNANTRSRPPSEVVAHYLEAIYYIRAEGESVRSARLADWLSVSRPTVTAALRRMSRDGMVR' A
#
# COMPACT_ATOMS: atom_id res chain seq x y z
N MET A 1 31.36 13.30 19.46
CA MET A 1 30.13 12.59 19.90
C MET A 1 29.08 12.73 18.81
N ARG A 2 28.94 11.74 17.91
CA ARG A 2 27.89 11.71 16.89
C ARG A 2 26.78 10.80 17.39
N SER A 3 25.57 11.32 17.52
CA SER A 3 24.38 10.56 17.89
C SER A 3 23.83 9.83 16.67
N PRO A 4 23.75 8.49 16.63
CA PRO A 4 22.91 7.77 15.70
C PRO A 4 21.58 7.48 16.40
N ARG A 5 20.55 8.28 16.12
CA ARG A 5 19.21 8.10 16.71
C ARG A 5 18.10 7.96 15.66
N LEU A 6 18.43 7.53 14.44
CA LEU A 6 17.42 7.39 13.38
C LEU A 6 17.23 5.96 12.86
N ASP A 7 17.87 4.95 13.45
CA ASP A 7 18.05 3.69 12.72
C ASP A 7 17.00 2.60 12.98
N ASN A 8 16.08 2.74 13.95
CA ASN A 8 15.46 1.51 14.50
C ASN A 8 13.96 1.55 14.89
N ALA A 9 13.12 2.26 14.15
CA ALA A 9 11.66 2.11 14.26
C ALA A 9 11.02 1.25 13.16
N ASN A 10 11.73 0.93 12.07
CA ASN A 10 11.14 0.24 10.91
C ASN A 10 11.45 -1.28 10.84
N THR A 11 12.25 -1.82 11.75
CA THR A 11 12.85 -3.16 11.63
C THR A 11 12.03 -4.31 12.24
N ARG A 12 10.82 -4.06 12.75
CA ARG A 12 9.92 -5.10 13.30
C ARG A 12 8.70 -5.44 12.44
N SER A 13 8.47 -4.69 11.37
CA SER A 13 7.39 -4.97 10.42
C SER A 13 7.96 -5.85 9.32
N ARG A 14 7.54 -7.11 9.23
CA ARG A 14 7.86 -7.97 8.08
C ARG A 14 7.56 -7.16 6.81
N PRO A 15 8.47 -7.11 5.81
CA PRO A 15 8.22 -6.34 4.60
C PRO A 15 6.86 -6.76 4.03
N PRO A 16 6.06 -5.80 3.54
CA PRO A 16 4.78 -6.11 2.93
C PRO A 16 5.00 -7.20 1.88
N SER A 17 4.05 -8.14 1.78
CA SER A 17 4.15 -9.14 0.72
C SER A 17 4.24 -8.43 -0.62
N GLU A 18 4.92 -9.05 -1.59
CA GLU A 18 5.09 -8.48 -2.93
C GLU A 18 3.77 -7.93 -3.49
N VAL A 19 2.67 -8.69 -3.34
CA VAL A 19 1.31 -8.25 -3.68
C VAL A 19 0.93 -6.92 -3.00
N VAL A 20 1.11 -6.79 -1.68
CA VAL A 20 0.78 -5.56 -0.94
C VAL A 20 1.63 -4.39 -1.41
N ALA A 21 2.92 -4.62 -1.70
CA ALA A 21 3.79 -3.58 -2.23
C ALA A 21 3.26 -3.03 -3.57
N HIS A 22 2.83 -3.90 -4.49
CA HIS A 22 2.22 -3.47 -5.77
C HIS A 22 0.93 -2.65 -5.56
N TYR A 23 0.09 -3.02 -4.60
CA TYR A 23 -1.10 -2.23 -4.26
C TYR A 23 -0.73 -0.84 -3.71
N LEU A 24 0.26 -0.76 -2.82
CA LEU A 24 0.69 0.51 -2.23
C LEU A 24 1.34 1.42 -3.26
N GLU A 25 2.15 0.85 -4.16
CA GLU A 25 2.75 1.56 -5.28
C GLU A 25 1.68 2.14 -6.21
N ALA A 26 0.69 1.35 -6.61
CA ALA A 26 -0.42 1.83 -7.44
C ALA A 26 -1.22 2.95 -6.75
N ILE A 27 -1.49 2.82 -5.46
CA ILE A 27 -2.16 3.86 -4.66
C ILE A 27 -1.32 5.14 -4.65
N TYR A 28 -0.01 5.02 -4.48
CA TYR A 28 0.91 6.16 -4.44
C TYR A 28 0.92 6.92 -5.77
N TYR A 29 1.07 6.21 -6.89
CA TYR A 29 1.07 6.84 -8.21
C TYR A 29 -0.24 7.55 -8.54
N ILE A 30 -1.39 6.91 -8.29
CA ILE A 30 -2.71 7.55 -8.53
C ILE A 30 -2.85 8.84 -7.71
N ARG A 31 -2.40 8.83 -6.45
CA ARG A 31 -2.43 10.03 -5.60
C ARG A 31 -1.44 11.09 -6.08
N ALA A 32 -0.27 10.69 -6.57
CA ALA A 32 0.74 11.60 -7.11
C ALA A 32 0.26 12.31 -8.38
N GLU A 33 -0.60 11.65 -9.18
CA GLU A 33 -1.29 12.26 -10.33
C GLU A 33 -2.45 13.20 -9.93
N GLY A 34 -2.71 13.38 -8.63
CA GLY A 34 -3.81 14.20 -8.12
C GLY A 34 -5.18 13.52 -8.25
N GLU A 35 -5.20 12.23 -8.60
CA GLU A 35 -6.42 11.48 -8.82
C GLU A 35 -6.89 10.76 -7.55
N SER A 36 -8.21 10.58 -7.45
CA SER A 36 -8.81 9.80 -6.36
C SER A 36 -8.68 8.31 -6.62
N VAL A 37 -8.20 7.56 -5.62
CA VAL A 37 -8.07 6.10 -5.70
C VAL A 37 -9.46 5.47 -5.76
N ARG A 38 -9.75 4.79 -6.88
CA ARG A 38 -11.00 4.04 -7.11
C ARG A 38 -10.71 2.56 -7.26
N SER A 39 -11.49 1.71 -6.59
CA SER A 39 -11.30 0.24 -6.63
C SER A 39 -11.38 -0.35 -8.04
N ALA A 40 -12.17 0.26 -8.94
CA ALA A 40 -12.25 -0.16 -10.34
C ALA A 40 -10.92 0.11 -11.06
N ARG A 41 -10.36 1.32 -10.95
CA ARG A 41 -9.07 1.65 -11.57
C ARG A 41 -7.94 0.77 -11.04
N LEU A 42 -7.92 0.49 -9.74
CA LEU A 42 -6.93 -0.44 -9.17
C LEU A 42 -7.08 -1.86 -9.72
N ALA A 43 -8.31 -2.31 -9.96
CA ALA A 43 -8.57 -3.62 -10.54
C ALA A 43 -8.04 -3.70 -11.98
N ASP A 44 -8.30 -2.66 -12.78
CA ASP A 44 -7.83 -2.57 -14.16
C ASP A 44 -6.30 -2.51 -14.21
N TRP A 45 -5.69 -1.67 -13.36
CA TRP A 45 -4.24 -1.45 -13.39
C TRP A 45 -3.45 -2.66 -12.90
N LEU A 46 -3.94 -3.34 -11.87
CA LEU A 46 -3.31 -4.54 -11.32
C LEU A 46 -3.78 -5.83 -12.01
N SER A 47 -4.65 -5.74 -13.04
CA SER A 47 -5.22 -6.89 -13.77
C SER A 47 -5.84 -7.95 -12.83
N VAL A 48 -6.59 -7.51 -11.82
CA VAL A 48 -7.27 -8.37 -10.84
C VAL A 48 -8.76 -8.05 -10.77
N SER A 49 -9.54 -8.94 -10.15
CA SER A 49 -10.97 -8.70 -9.96
C SER A 49 -11.24 -7.57 -8.94
N ARG A 50 -12.34 -6.83 -9.12
CA ARG A 50 -12.81 -5.81 -8.15
C ARG A 50 -13.06 -6.38 -6.75
N PRO A 51 -13.62 -7.61 -6.58
CA PRO A 51 -13.68 -8.26 -5.28
C PRO A 51 -12.31 -8.48 -4.63
N THR A 52 -11.29 -8.88 -5.42
CA THR A 52 -9.92 -9.07 -4.93
C THR A 52 -9.35 -7.76 -4.38
N VAL A 53 -9.50 -6.66 -5.13
CA VAL A 53 -9.09 -5.32 -4.67
C VAL A 53 -9.79 -4.95 -3.37
N THR A 54 -11.10 -5.19 -3.26
CA THR A 54 -11.87 -4.85 -2.06
C THR A 54 -11.39 -5.64 -0.84
N ALA A 55 -11.13 -6.94 -1.00
CA ALA A 55 -10.59 -7.77 0.07
C ALA A 55 -9.18 -7.31 0.49
N ALA A 56 -8.32 -7.01 -0.48
CA ALA A 56 -6.96 -6.52 -0.24
C ALA A 56 -6.97 -5.17 0.51
N LEU A 57 -7.77 -4.20 0.05
CA LEU A 57 -7.92 -2.89 0.71
C LEU A 57 -8.47 -3.04 2.14
N ARG A 58 -9.45 -3.91 2.36
CA ARG A 58 -9.98 -4.18 3.71
C ARG A 58 -8.92 -4.74 4.64
N ARG A 59 -8.10 -5.69 4.16
CA ARG A 59 -6.99 -6.25 4.93
C ARG A 59 -5.93 -5.19 5.23
N MET A 60 -5.47 -4.46 4.22
CA MET A 60 -4.48 -3.39 4.39
C MET A 60 -4.97 -2.29 5.33
N SER A 61 -6.27 -1.96 5.31
CA SER A 61 -6.86 -1.00 6.23
C SER A 61 -6.89 -1.52 7.68
N ARG A 62 -7.21 -2.81 7.89
CA ARG A 62 -7.10 -3.47 9.21
C ARG A 62 -5.66 -3.48 9.72
N ASP A 63 -4.70 -3.66 8.80
CA ASP A 63 -3.27 -3.68 9.10
C ASP A 63 -2.69 -2.25 9.21
N GLY A 64 -3.50 -1.19 9.08
CA GLY A 64 -3.10 0.20 9.26
C GLY A 64 -2.30 0.83 8.11
N MET A 65 -2.28 0.18 6.94
CA MET A 65 -1.49 0.59 5.78
C MET A 65 -2.19 1.62 4.89
N VAL A 66 -3.54 1.61 4.84
CA VAL A 66 -4.34 2.49 3.98
C VAL A 66 -5.58 3.01 4.71
N ARG A 67 -6.00 4.24 4.35
CA ARG A 67 -7.19 4.93 4.83
C ARG A 67 -7.88 5.65 3.69
#